data_AF-A0A849A806-F1
#
_entry.id   AF-A0A849A806-F1
#
_cell.length_a   1.000
_cell.length_b   1.000
_cell.length_c   1.000
_cell.angle_alpha   90.00
_cell.angle_beta   90.00
_cell.angle_gamma   90.00
#
_symmetry.space_group_name_H-M   'P 1'
#
loop_
_entity.id
_entity.type
_entity.pdbx_description
1 polymer ?
#
loop_
_entity_poly.entity_id
_entity_poly.type
_entity_poly.pdbx_seq_one_letter_code
_entity_poly.pdbx_strand_id
1 'polypeptide(L)'
;MDLNTVKNVGVGAIIVLAVIGVLAAIIIRKIVGKVLSLLIAAALVFFAWQQRDHVINYADEMRGQACQSPPRFFGIQVNLPDDWCTTASSGR
;
A
#
# COMPACT_ATOMS: atom_id res chain seq x y z
N MET A 1 -14.36 -31.69 51.43
CA MET A 1 -14.42 -30.32 50.87
C MET A 1 -15.80 -30.13 50.27
N ASP A 2 -16.51 -29.08 50.69
CA ASP A 2 -17.92 -28.85 50.35
C ASP A 2 -18.07 -28.49 48.86
N LEU A 3 -18.97 -29.16 48.13
CA LEU A 3 -19.21 -28.88 46.70
C LEU A 3 -19.68 -27.44 46.47
N ASN A 4 -20.33 -26.83 47.46
CA ASN A 4 -20.79 -25.45 47.38
C ASN A 4 -19.62 -24.46 47.35
N THR A 5 -18.54 -24.73 48.07
CA THR A 5 -17.35 -23.89 48.08
C THR A 5 -16.63 -23.93 46.73
N VAL A 6 -16.49 -25.13 46.15
CA VAL A 6 -15.85 -25.31 44.82
C VAL A 6 -16.66 -24.60 43.73
N LYS A 7 -17.98 -24.73 43.77
CA LYS A 7 -18.87 -24.05 42.82
C LYS A 7 -18.77 -22.53 42.92
N ASN A 8 -18.71 -21.97 44.13
CA ASN A 8 -18.65 -20.54 44.33
C ASN A 8 -17.31 -19.94 43.85
N VAL A 9 -16.20 -20.62 44.13
CA VAL A 9 -14.87 -20.22 43.64
C VAL A 9 -14.78 -20.35 42.11
N GLY A 10 -15.36 -21.41 41.54
CA GLY A 10 -15.39 -21.62 40.09
C GLY A 10 -16.14 -20.53 39.34
N VAL A 11 -17.31 -20.11 39.85
CA VAL A 11 -18.09 -19.00 39.27
C VAL A 11 -17.32 -17.68 39.38
N GLY A 12 -16.67 -17.43 40.53
CA GLY A 12 -15.81 -16.25 40.71
C GLY A 12 -14.66 -16.19 39.71
N ALA A 13 -13.98 -17.32 39.46
CA ALA A 13 -12.87 -17.39 38.52
C ALA A 13 -13.29 -17.09 37.06
N ILE A 14 -14.45 -17.58 36.64
CA ILE A 14 -14.97 -17.33 35.29
C ILE A 14 -15.28 -15.84 35.08
N ILE A 15 -15.89 -15.19 36.06
CA ILE A 15 -16.19 -13.75 36.00
C ILE A 15 -14.88 -12.94 35.89
N VAL A 16 -13.86 -13.28 36.67
CA VAL A 16 -12.56 -12.61 36.62
C VAL A 16 -11.89 -12.79 35.26
N LEU A 17 -11.90 -14.01 34.69
CA LEU A 17 -11.38 -14.27 33.35
C LEU A 17 -12.12 -13.49 32.27
N ALA A 18 -13.44 -13.38 32.38
CA ALA A 18 -14.24 -12.58 31.46
C ALA A 18 -13.82 -11.10 31.49
N VAL A 19 -13.63 -10.53 32.68
CA VAL A 19 -13.18 -9.13 32.84
C VAL A 19 -11.79 -8.91 32.24
N ILE A 20 -10.86 -9.83 32.47
CA ILE A 20 -9.51 -9.78 31.89
C ILE A 20 -9.58 -9.87 30.35
N GLY A 21 -10.42 -10.76 29.82
CA GLY A 21 -10.64 -10.91 28.38
C GLY A 21 -11.14 -9.61 27.73
N VAL A 22 -12.10 -8.91 28.37
CA VAL A 22 -12.59 -7.62 27.87
C VAL A 22 -11.50 -6.55 27.91
N LEU A 23 -10.73 -6.47 29.00
CA LEU A 23 -9.60 -5.53 29.10
C LEU A 23 -8.56 -5.79 28.01
N ALA A 24 -8.20 -7.04 27.77
CA ALA A 24 -7.27 -7.43 26.70
C ALA A 24 -7.81 -7.04 25.32
N ALA A 25 -9.10 -7.27 25.04
CA ALA A 25 -9.73 -6.89 23.77
C ALA A 25 -9.63 -5.37 23.50
N ILE A 26 -9.82 -4.54 24.53
CA ILE A 26 -9.68 -3.07 24.42
C ILE A 26 -8.24 -2.69 24.07
N ILE A 27 -7.25 -3.33 24.71
CA ILE A 27 -5.83 -3.06 24.45
C ILE A 27 -5.46 -3.47 23.02
N ILE A 28 -5.86 -4.66 22.58
CA ILE A 28 -5.63 -5.15 21.20
C ILE A 28 -6.22 -4.15 20.19
N ARG A 29 -7.43 -3.65 20.43
CA ARG A 29 -8.08 -2.68 19.53
C ARG A 29 -7.27 -1.39 19.34
N LYS A 30 -6.57 -0.92 20.38
CA LYS A 30 -5.66 0.24 20.30
C LYS A 30 -4.39 -0.04 19.49
N ILE A 31 -3.87 -1.26 19.55
CA ILE A 31 -2.65 -1.66 18.82
C ILE A 31 -2.97 -1.87 17.34
N VAL A 32 -4.05 -2.59 17.04
CA VAL A 32 -4.46 -2.89 15.65
C VAL A 32 -4.69 -1.61 14.86
N GLY A 33 -5.31 -0.58 15.44
CA GLY A 33 -5.48 0.71 14.75
C GLY A 33 -4.16 1.37 14.36
N LYS A 34 -3.14 1.33 15.24
CA LYS A 34 -1.81 1.89 14.96
C LYS A 34 -1.06 1.07 13.90
N VAL A 35 -1.07 -0.26 14.04
CA VAL A 35 -0.38 -1.16 13.12
C VAL A 35 -1.02 -1.13 11.73
N LEU A 36 -2.34 -1.14 11.65
CA LEU A 36 -3.08 -1.04 10.40
C LEU A 36 -2.82 0.31 9.71
N SER A 37 -2.82 1.42 10.47
CA SER A 37 -2.48 2.74 9.93
C SER A 37 -1.05 2.80 9.39
N LEU A 38 -0.09 2.20 10.09
CA LEU A 38 1.30 2.17 9.65
C LEU A 38 1.46 1.31 8.39
N LEU A 39 0.77 0.16 8.34
CA LEU A 39 0.73 -0.70 7.14
C LEU A 39 0.11 0.01 5.94
N ILE A 40 -1.00 0.72 6.11
CA ILE A 40 -1.65 1.46 5.02
C ILE A 40 -0.72 2.57 4.52
N ALA A 41 -0.04 3.30 5.41
CA ALA A 41 0.92 4.31 5.00
C ALA A 41 2.09 3.71 4.19
N ALA A 42 2.65 2.58 4.65
CA ALA A 42 3.69 1.87 3.92
C ALA A 42 3.20 1.36 2.56
N ALA A 43 1.98 0.81 2.49
CA ALA A 43 1.35 0.35 1.26
C ALA A 43 1.13 1.50 0.27
N LEU A 44 0.68 2.68 0.73
CA LEU A 44 0.49 3.85 -0.13
C LEU A 44 1.80 4.34 -0.74
N VAL A 45 2.89 4.40 0.04
CA VAL A 45 4.21 4.77 -0.47
C VAL A 45 4.69 3.76 -1.53
N PHE A 46 4.51 2.47 -1.26
CA PHE A 46 4.86 1.41 -2.20
C PHE A 46 4.04 1.50 -3.49
N PHE A 47 2.73 1.74 -3.38
CA PHE A 47 1.84 1.86 -4.54
C PHE A 47 2.15 3.11 -5.37
N ALA A 48 2.49 4.24 -4.72
CA ALA A 48 2.91 5.45 -5.39
C ALA A 48 4.21 5.24 -6.18
N TRP A 49 5.15 4.45 -5.65
CA TRP A 49 6.36 4.04 -6.38
C TRP A 49 6.02 3.18 -7.60
N GLN A 50 5.15 2.18 -7.44
CA GLN A 50 4.72 1.34 -8.57
C GLN A 50 3.99 2.15 -9.66
N GLN A 51 3.13 3.09 -9.27
CA GLN A 51 2.47 3.98 -10.22
C GLN A 51 3.47 4.87 -10.93
N ARG A 52 4.46 5.41 -10.21
CA ARG A 52 5.52 6.23 -10.80
C ARG A 52 6.31 5.46 -11.85
N ASP A 53 6.75 4.24 -11.55
CA ASP A 53 7.50 3.42 -12.50
C ASP A 53 6.66 3.05 -13.72
N HIS A 54 5.37 2.76 -13.54
CA HIS A 54 4.47 2.47 -14.66
C HIS A 54 4.26 3.69 -15.58
N VAL A 55 4.11 4.89 -15.00
CA VAL A 55 3.97 6.14 -15.76
C VAL A 55 5.26 6.49 -16.50
N ILE A 56 6.42 6.31 -15.88
CA ILE A 56 7.72 6.56 -16.52
C ILE A 56 7.93 5.58 -17.69
N ASN A 57 7.68 4.29 -17.47
CA ASN A 57 7.83 3.28 -18.52
C ASN A 57 6.89 3.54 -19.71
N TYR A 58 5.64 3.91 -19.43
CA TYR A 58 4.68 4.28 -20.48
C TYR A 58 5.10 5.54 -21.24
N ALA A 59 5.63 6.54 -20.54
CA ALA A 59 6.14 7.76 -21.15
C ALA A 59 7.37 7.48 -22.04
N ASP A 60 8.29 6.63 -21.62
CA ASP A 60 9.45 6.21 -22.42
C ASP A 60 9.04 5.37 -23.64
N GLU A 61 8.04 4.49 -23.49
CA GLU A 61 7.51 3.71 -24.62
C GLU A 61 6.85 4.63 -25.66
N MET A 62 6.02 5.58 -25.21
CA MET A 62 5.39 6.57 -26.09
C MET A 62 6.40 7.50 -26.73
N ARG A 63 7.47 7.87 -26.01
CA ARG A 63 8.58 8.65 -26.55
C ARG A 63 9.34 7.87 -27.63
N GLY A 64 9.61 6.58 -27.39
CA GLY A 64 10.22 5.69 -28.37
C GLY A 64 9.38 5.55 -29.64
N GLN A 65 8.07 5.34 -29.49
CA GLN A 65 7.14 5.25 -30.63
C GLN A 65 7.06 6.57 -31.41
N ALA A 66 7.01 7.72 -30.72
CA ALA A 66 7.00 9.03 -31.36
C ALA A 66 8.31 9.36 -32.10
N CYS A 67 9.46 8.87 -31.61
CA CYS A 67 10.76 9.02 -32.26
C CYS A 67 10.96 8.07 -33.47
N GLN A 68 10.30 6.91 -33.49
CA GLN A 68 10.35 5.98 -34.63
C GLN A 68 9.32 6.30 -35.72
N SER A 69 8.16 6.85 -35.33
CA SER A 69 7.08 7.22 -36.25
C SER A 69 6.51 8.57 -35.80
N PRO A 70 6.84 9.68 -36.47
CA PRO A 70 6.39 11.00 -36.05
C PRO A 70 4.85 11.06 -36.05
N PRO A 71 4.21 11.44 -34.93
CA PRO A 71 2.77 11.43 -34.80
C PRO A 71 2.15 12.46 -35.74
N ARG A 72 1.01 12.10 -36.37
CA ARG A 72 0.23 13.02 -37.20
C ARG A 72 -0.86 13.64 -36.35
N PHE A 73 -0.82 14.97 -36.20
CA PHE A 73 -1.90 15.71 -35.57
C PHE A 73 -2.72 16.37 -36.69
N PHE A 74 -4.00 15.99 -36.82
CA PHE A 74 -4.87 16.43 -37.91
C PHE A 74 -4.28 16.22 -39.32
N GLY A 75 -3.57 15.11 -39.54
CA GLY A 75 -2.99 14.77 -40.85
C GLY A 75 -1.71 15.54 -41.21
N ILE A 76 -1.28 16.48 -40.36
CA ILE A 76 -0.01 17.20 -40.51
C ILE A 76 1.05 16.46 -39.68
N GLN A 77 2.21 16.19 -40.27
CA GLN A 77 3.34 15.60 -39.55
C GLN A 77 3.92 16.66 -38.60
N VAL A 78 3.89 16.36 -37.30
CA VAL A 78 4.49 17.23 -36.29
C VAL A 78 5.92 16.75 -36.09
N ASN A 79 6.89 17.58 -36.45
CA ASN A 79 8.29 17.23 -36.29
C ASN A 79 8.70 17.49 -34.84
N LEU A 80 9.19 16.47 -34.14
CA LEU A 80 9.75 16.64 -32.81
C LEU A 80 11.19 17.15 -32.94
N PRO A 81 11.65 18.05 -32.05
CA PRO A 81 13.00 18.57 -32.12
C PRO A 81 14.03 17.48 -31.81
N ASP A 82 15.21 17.53 -32.47
CA ASP A 82 16.20 16.43 -32.50
C ASP A 82 16.78 16.08 -31.12
N ASP A 83 16.74 17.01 -30.17
CA ASP A 83 17.13 16.82 -28.77
C ASP A 83 16.17 15.87 -28.02
N TRP A 84 14.93 15.74 -28.49
CA TRP A 84 13.93 14.87 -27.88
C TRP A 84 14.25 13.37 -28.06
N CYS A 85 14.94 12.99 -29.14
CA CYS A 85 15.22 11.59 -29.47
C CYS A 85 16.68 11.16 -29.18
N THR A 86 17.58 12.11 -28.87
CA THR A 86 19.03 11.86 -28.70
C THR A 86 19.47 11.65 -27.25
N THR A 87 18.72 12.10 -26.24
CA THR A 87 19.10 11.87 -24.82
C THR A 87 19.00 10.39 -24.39
N ALA A 88 18.38 9.52 -25.19
CA ALA A 88 18.18 8.11 -24.87
C ALA A 88 19.39 7.20 -25.17
N SER A 89 20.44 7.70 -25.84
CA SER A 89 21.61 6.87 -26.24
C SER A 89 22.89 7.11 -25.44
N SER A 90 22.92 8.11 -24.54
CA SER A 90 24.13 8.51 -23.80
C SER A 90 24.20 8.00 -22.35
N GLY A 91 23.46 6.94 -22.02
CA GLY A 91 23.41 6.32 -20.69
C GLY A 91 23.56 4.80 -20.74
N ARG A 92 24.59 4.30 -21.45
CA ARG A 92 25.18 2.98 -21.21
C ARG A 92 26.63 3.15 -20.79
#